data_AF-A0A6C0FA19-F1
#
_entry.id   AF-A0A6C0FA19-F1
#
_cell.length_a   1.000
_cell.length_b   1.000
_cell.length_c   1.000
_cell.angle_alpha   90.00
_cell.angle_beta   90.00
_cell.angle_gamma   90.00
#
_symmetry.space_group_name_H-M   'P 1'
#
loop_
_entity.id
_entity.type
_entity.pdbx_description
1 polymer ?
#
loop_
_entity_poly.entity_id
_entity_poly.type
_entity_poly.pdbx_seq_one_letter_code
_entity_poly.pdbx_strand_id
1 'polypeptide(L)'
;MSELHATEENTQLITTQSEINSVSTNLKECVEWALTKPPDIIKQSGVTIAKQKEEAKEKEKKWGNKMIGKTDNKQWTTGLGERLVKEILKLRGENPRKPECKGGFQPDWETDKNVYEVKTSNWRVEGTAGEKVLGTWIKYQDIPELYGKPLKIVCVAYQEEELKNGKTRYFGDNITKKTQEILDLAKSWGIEYVCFSDLVSPILDKIN
;
A
#
# COMPACT_ATOMS: atom_id res chain seq x y z
N MET A 1 28.97 3.59 -52.01
CA MET A 1 28.58 2.33 -51.34
C MET A 1 29.25 2.30 -49.98
N SER A 2 28.60 2.86 -48.96
CA SER A 2 28.98 2.67 -47.57
C SER A 2 27.68 2.38 -46.83
N GLU A 3 27.46 1.08 -46.65
CA GLU A 3 26.33 0.52 -45.92
C GLU A 3 26.54 0.71 -44.42
N LEU A 4 25.49 1.18 -43.77
CA LEU A 4 24.95 0.70 -42.50
C LEU A 4 25.95 0.32 -41.39
N HIS A 5 26.14 1.23 -40.44
CA HIS A 5 26.39 0.87 -39.04
C HIS A 5 25.38 1.61 -38.16
N ALA A 6 24.20 1.01 -37.98
CA ALA A 6 23.17 1.49 -37.08
C ALA A 6 22.52 0.30 -36.38
N THR A 7 23.26 -0.40 -35.52
CA THR A 7 22.71 -1.52 -34.73
C THR A 7 23.58 -1.76 -33.49
N GLU A 8 23.04 -1.41 -32.31
CA GLU A 8 23.13 -2.12 -31.01
C GLU A 8 22.93 -1.16 -29.83
N GLU A 9 23.55 0.02 -29.83
CA GLU A 9 23.43 0.99 -28.72
C GLU A 9 22.02 1.63 -28.62
N ASN A 10 21.36 1.86 -29.76
CA ASN A 10 20.05 2.50 -29.78
C ASN A 10 18.91 1.57 -29.27
N THR A 11 19.12 0.25 -29.30
CA THR A 11 18.11 -0.74 -28.87
C THR A 11 18.08 -0.91 -27.35
N GLN A 12 19.23 -0.77 -26.66
CA GLN A 12 19.28 -0.80 -25.18
C GLN A 12 18.68 0.46 -24.54
N LEU A 13 18.86 1.63 -25.16
CA LEU A 13 18.27 2.91 -24.71
C LEU A 13 16.75 2.97 -24.88
N ILE A 14 16.20 2.37 -25.94
CA ILE A 14 14.75 2.32 -26.18
C ILE A 14 14.07 1.32 -25.22
N THR A 15 14.74 0.22 -24.88
CA THR A 15 14.20 -0.81 -23.97
C THR A 15 14.05 -0.25 -22.55
N THR A 16 15.06 0.48 -22.06
CA THR A 16 15.04 1.10 -20.72
C THR A 16 14.02 2.22 -20.58
N GLN A 17 13.83 3.08 -21.59
CA GLN A 17 12.83 4.16 -21.51
C GLN A 17 11.39 3.62 -21.53
N SER A 18 11.12 2.57 -22.31
CA SER A 18 9.79 1.95 -22.39
C SER A 18 9.41 1.22 -21.09
N GLU A 19 10.37 0.53 -20.46
CA GLU A 19 10.19 -0.12 -19.16
C GLU A 19 10.01 0.92 -18.04
N ILE A 20 10.83 1.98 -18.00
CA ILE A 20 10.68 3.08 -17.04
C ILE A 20 9.32 3.78 -17.19
N ASN A 21 8.87 4.04 -18.43
CA ASN A 21 7.57 4.65 -18.70
C ASN A 21 6.40 3.72 -18.30
N SER A 22 6.52 2.40 -18.51
CA SER A 22 5.49 1.44 -18.11
C SER A 22 5.43 1.22 -16.60
N VAL A 23 6.58 1.26 -15.91
CA VAL A 23 6.68 1.21 -14.44
C VAL A 23 6.09 2.48 -13.82
N SER A 24 6.35 3.65 -14.41
CA SER A 24 5.77 4.94 -14.01
C SER A 24 4.24 4.97 -14.18
N THR A 25 3.73 4.47 -15.31
CA THR A 25 2.27 4.46 -15.60
C THR A 25 1.51 3.57 -14.62
N ASN A 26 2.01 2.36 -14.33
CA ASN A 26 1.36 1.45 -13.38
C ASN A 26 1.42 1.99 -11.94
N LEU A 27 2.50 2.68 -11.55
CA LEU A 27 2.62 3.25 -10.21
C LEU A 27 1.59 4.35 -9.99
N LYS A 28 1.41 5.26 -10.96
CA LYS A 28 0.41 6.33 -10.89
C LYS A 28 -1.00 5.77 -10.68
N GLU A 29 -1.39 4.79 -11.47
CA GLU A 29 -2.70 4.14 -11.35
C GLU A 29 -2.90 3.46 -9.99
N CYS A 30 -1.85 2.83 -9.44
CA CYS A 30 -1.90 2.23 -8.10
C CYS A 30 -2.01 3.27 -6.98
N VAL A 31 -1.33 4.41 -7.11
CA VAL A 31 -1.43 5.53 -6.16
C VAL A 31 -2.82 6.15 -6.21
N GLU A 32 -3.36 6.40 -7.41
CA GLU A 32 -4.71 6.90 -7.60
C GLU A 32 -5.75 5.96 -6.96
N TRP A 33 -5.63 4.65 -7.20
CA TRP A 33 -6.47 3.65 -6.54
C TRP A 33 -6.35 3.70 -5.01
N ALA A 34 -5.15 3.84 -4.47
CA ALA A 34 -4.94 3.86 -3.03
C ALA A 34 -5.46 5.15 -2.36
N LEU A 35 -5.49 6.27 -3.07
CA LEU A 35 -5.93 7.56 -2.53
C LEU A 35 -7.41 7.86 -2.78
N THR A 36 -8.04 7.17 -3.73
CA THR A 36 -9.39 7.52 -4.18
C THR A 36 -10.42 6.47 -3.79
N LYS A 37 -11.26 6.82 -2.82
CA LYS A 37 -12.45 6.03 -2.49
C LYS A 37 -13.39 5.99 -3.71
N PRO A 38 -13.75 4.81 -4.22
CA PRO A 38 -14.67 4.73 -5.33
C PRO A 38 -16.09 5.11 -4.87
N PRO A 39 -16.94 5.63 -5.78
CA PRO A 39 -18.29 6.01 -5.44
C PRO A 39 -19.13 4.82 -4.96
N ASP A 40 -20.13 5.15 -4.16
CA ASP A 40 -21.14 4.20 -3.70
C ASP A 40 -21.90 3.60 -4.89
N ILE A 41 -22.26 2.32 -4.74
CA ILE A 41 -22.99 1.60 -5.79
C ILE A 41 -24.46 2.02 -5.74
N ILE A 42 -24.91 2.70 -6.79
CA ILE A 42 -26.31 3.11 -6.97
C ILE A 42 -27.06 2.00 -7.72
N LYS A 43 -28.22 1.61 -7.19
CA LYS A 43 -29.05 0.53 -7.77
C LYS A 43 -29.47 0.87 -9.21
N GLN A 44 -28.99 0.08 -10.16
CA GLN A 44 -29.45 0.11 -11.54
C GLN A 44 -30.72 -0.73 -11.76
N SER A 45 -31.55 -0.33 -12.73
CA SER A 45 -32.75 -1.08 -13.11
C SER A 45 -32.39 -2.48 -13.63
N GLY A 46 -33.17 -3.50 -13.25
CA GLY A 46 -32.98 -4.88 -13.71
C GLY A 46 -31.83 -5.65 -13.05
N VAL A 47 -31.06 -5.06 -12.12
CA VAL A 47 -29.94 -5.74 -11.44
C VAL A 47 -30.01 -5.48 -9.92
N THR A 48 -29.72 -6.50 -9.12
CA THR A 48 -29.67 -6.36 -7.66
C THR A 48 -28.40 -5.64 -7.21
N ILE A 49 -28.48 -4.90 -6.10
CA ILE A 49 -27.30 -4.25 -5.49
C ILE A 49 -26.22 -5.29 -5.17
N ALA A 50 -26.62 -6.48 -4.69
CA ALA A 50 -25.70 -7.57 -4.39
C ALA A 50 -24.89 -8.00 -5.62
N LYS A 51 -25.54 -8.15 -6.78
CA LYS A 51 -24.86 -8.48 -8.03
C LYS A 51 -23.91 -7.36 -8.48
N GLN A 52 -24.31 -6.09 -8.36
CA GLN A 52 -23.43 -4.95 -8.66
C GLN A 52 -22.21 -4.89 -7.74
N LYS A 53 -22.37 -5.18 -6.45
CA LYS A 53 -21.26 -5.27 -5.48
C LYS A 53 -20.27 -6.37 -5.87
N GLU A 54 -20.76 -7.56 -6.19
CA GLU A 54 -19.90 -8.68 -6.59
C GLU A 54 -19.16 -8.37 -7.91
N GLU A 55 -19.84 -7.77 -8.90
CA GLU A 55 -19.20 -7.33 -10.14
C GLU A 55 -18.12 -6.27 -9.90
N ALA A 56 -18.34 -5.31 -8.99
CA ALA A 56 -17.36 -4.29 -8.65
C ALA A 56 -16.14 -4.88 -7.93
N LYS A 57 -16.35 -5.80 -7.00
CA LYS A 57 -15.30 -6.54 -6.29
C LYS A 57 -14.46 -7.38 -7.26
N GLU A 58 -15.11 -8.06 -8.20
CA GLU A 58 -14.40 -8.89 -9.19
C GLU A 58 -13.62 -8.03 -10.19
N LYS A 59 -14.15 -6.87 -10.58
CA LYS A 59 -13.42 -5.88 -11.39
C LYS A 59 -12.17 -5.37 -10.66
N GLU A 60 -12.30 -4.97 -9.39
CA GLU A 60 -11.17 -4.52 -8.57
C GLU A 60 -10.13 -5.63 -8.39
N LYS A 61 -10.57 -6.86 -8.11
CA LYS A 61 -9.68 -8.02 -8.00
C LYS A 61 -8.91 -8.29 -9.29
N LYS A 62 -9.58 -8.26 -10.46
CA LYS A 62 -8.93 -8.45 -11.77
C LYS A 62 -7.91 -7.35 -12.05
N TRP A 63 -8.28 -6.11 -11.78
CA TRP A 63 -7.39 -4.96 -11.88
C TRP A 63 -6.16 -5.12 -11.00
N GLY A 64 -6.33 -5.42 -9.72
CA GLY A 64 -5.23 -5.54 -8.78
C GLY A 64 -4.29 -6.70 -9.10
N ASN A 65 -4.84 -7.81 -9.60
CA ASN A 65 -4.06 -8.93 -10.13
C ASN A 65 -3.20 -8.52 -11.34
N LYS A 66 -3.77 -7.77 -12.28
CA LYS A 66 -3.04 -7.19 -13.42
C LYS A 66 -1.87 -6.30 -12.95
N MET A 67 -2.09 -5.45 -11.95
CA MET A 67 -1.06 -4.55 -11.42
C MET A 67 0.13 -5.26 -10.79
N ILE A 68 -0.06 -6.47 -10.27
CA ILE A 68 1.03 -7.31 -9.73
C ILE A 68 1.52 -8.40 -10.70
N GLY A 69 1.06 -8.38 -11.96
CA GLY A 69 1.44 -9.36 -12.98
C GLY A 69 1.02 -10.79 -12.65
N LYS A 70 -0.06 -10.97 -11.88
CA LYS A 70 -0.62 -12.29 -11.52
C LYS A 70 -2.02 -12.46 -12.06
N THR A 71 -2.48 -13.72 -12.11
CA THR A 71 -3.86 -14.08 -12.48
C THR A 71 -4.50 -14.79 -11.29
N ASP A 72 -5.69 -14.34 -10.89
CA ASP A 72 -6.53 -14.96 -9.85
C ASP A 72 -5.85 -15.20 -8.48
N ASN A 73 -4.91 -14.34 -8.08
CA ASN A 73 -4.35 -14.38 -6.73
C ASN A 73 -5.40 -13.91 -5.71
N LYS A 74 -5.67 -14.76 -4.70
CA LYS A 74 -6.59 -14.46 -3.60
C LYS A 74 -6.04 -13.42 -2.61
N GLN A 75 -4.72 -13.25 -2.54
CA GLN A 75 -4.03 -12.28 -1.67
C GLN A 75 -3.36 -11.17 -2.48
N TRP A 76 -4.02 -10.71 -3.56
CA TRP A 76 -3.46 -9.69 -4.45
C TRP A 76 -3.21 -8.35 -3.74
N THR A 77 -4.03 -7.98 -2.75
CA THR A 77 -3.91 -6.71 -2.02
C THR A 77 -2.61 -6.61 -1.22
N THR A 78 -2.17 -7.72 -0.61
CA THR A 78 -0.90 -7.79 0.13
C THR A 78 0.27 -7.47 -0.80
N GLY A 79 0.37 -8.19 -1.93
CA GLY A 79 1.44 -7.96 -2.89
C GLY A 79 1.40 -6.58 -3.53
N LEU A 80 0.19 -6.06 -3.81
CA LEU A 80 0.03 -4.72 -4.36
C LEU A 80 0.48 -3.65 -3.37
N GLY A 81 0.01 -3.72 -2.13
CA GLY A 81 0.34 -2.77 -1.07
C GLY A 81 1.82 -2.75 -0.73
N GLU A 82 2.42 -3.94 -0.53
CA GLU A 82 3.85 -4.05 -0.29
C GLU A 82 4.67 -3.42 -1.44
N ARG A 83 4.35 -3.76 -2.69
CA ARG A 83 5.03 -3.19 -3.86
C ARG A 83 4.86 -1.68 -3.92
N LEU A 84 3.64 -1.19 -3.71
CA LEU A 84 3.33 0.23 -3.75
C LEU A 84 4.15 1.00 -2.71
N VAL A 85 4.14 0.56 -1.44
CA VAL A 85 4.93 1.20 -0.37
C VAL A 85 6.43 1.17 -0.69
N LYS A 86 6.96 0.06 -1.22
CA LYS A 86 8.38 -0.01 -1.63
C LYS A 86 8.74 1.07 -2.66
N GLU A 87 7.95 1.22 -3.71
CA GLU A 87 8.25 2.20 -4.76
C GLU A 87 8.12 3.65 -4.24
N ILE A 88 7.13 3.93 -3.37
CA ILE A 88 7.01 5.22 -2.68
C ILE A 88 8.24 5.51 -1.82
N LEU A 89 8.73 4.53 -1.05
CA LEU A 89 9.94 4.69 -0.24
C LEU A 89 11.18 4.99 -1.10
N LYS A 90 11.35 4.29 -2.23
CA LYS A 90 12.45 4.60 -3.18
C LYS A 90 12.36 6.02 -3.73
N LEU A 91 11.17 6.47 -4.12
CA LEU A 91 10.96 7.83 -4.66
C LEU A 91 11.21 8.93 -3.62
N ARG A 92 11.06 8.61 -2.34
CA ARG A 92 11.46 9.45 -1.20
C ARG A 92 12.98 9.45 -0.95
N GLY A 93 13.75 8.71 -1.75
CA GLY A 93 15.19 8.54 -1.57
C GLY A 93 15.54 7.62 -0.41
N GLU A 94 14.59 6.84 0.10
CA GLU A 94 14.86 5.81 1.10
C GLU A 94 15.40 4.55 0.41
N ASN A 95 16.06 3.68 1.17
CA ASN A 95 16.66 2.43 0.67
C ASN A 95 15.87 1.20 1.15
N PRO A 96 14.65 0.94 0.63
CA PRO A 96 13.82 -0.16 1.09
C PRO A 96 14.37 -1.51 0.64
N ARG A 97 14.59 -2.40 1.61
CA ARG A 97 15.09 -3.76 1.44
C ARG A 97 14.21 -4.74 2.23
N LYS A 98 14.26 -6.02 1.86
CA LYS A 98 13.60 -7.06 2.67
C LYS A 98 14.41 -7.25 3.97
N PRO A 99 13.78 -7.16 5.15
CA PRO A 99 14.47 -7.37 6.41
C PRO A 99 14.88 -8.84 6.58
N GLU A 100 15.95 -9.05 7.33
CA GLU A 100 16.28 -10.36 7.87
C GLU A 100 15.22 -10.79 8.89
N CYS A 101 15.01 -12.10 9.04
CA CYS A 101 14.12 -12.61 10.06
C CYS A 101 14.79 -12.51 11.45
N LYS A 102 14.16 -11.79 12.38
CA LYS A 102 14.66 -11.62 13.76
C LYS A 102 13.56 -11.94 14.75
N GLY A 103 13.86 -12.78 15.75
CA GLY A 103 12.87 -13.19 16.76
C GLY A 103 11.63 -13.89 16.18
N GLY A 104 11.75 -14.50 14.98
CA GLY A 104 10.61 -15.11 14.27
C GLY A 104 9.74 -14.11 13.49
N PHE A 105 10.12 -12.84 13.43
CA PHE A 105 9.42 -11.81 12.67
C PHE A 105 10.20 -11.41 11.42
N GLN A 106 9.45 -11.10 10.36
CA GLN A 106 9.98 -10.51 9.14
C GLN A 106 8.96 -9.49 8.62
N PRO A 107 9.08 -8.21 9.00
CA PRO A 107 8.24 -7.13 8.50
C PRO A 107 8.38 -6.95 6.98
N ASP A 108 7.48 -6.19 6.37
CA ASP A 108 7.41 -6.10 4.91
C ASP A 108 8.63 -5.42 4.29
N TRP A 109 9.09 -4.32 4.88
CA TRP A 109 10.26 -3.56 4.40
C TRP A 109 11.08 -3.00 5.55
N GLU A 110 12.37 -2.81 5.29
CA GLU A 110 13.30 -2.09 6.16
C GLU A 110 14.03 -1.04 5.35
N THR A 111 14.26 0.13 5.95
CA THR A 111 15.11 1.19 5.42
C THR A 111 16.24 1.45 6.41
N ASP A 112 17.07 2.45 6.14
CA ASP A 112 18.15 2.82 7.07
C ASP A 112 17.61 3.41 8.38
N LYS A 113 16.39 3.96 8.38
CA LYS A 113 15.80 4.68 9.52
C LYS A 113 14.62 3.96 10.18
N ASN A 114 13.81 3.25 9.41
CA ASN A 114 12.56 2.65 9.89
C ASN A 114 12.40 1.22 9.38
N VAL A 115 11.59 0.45 10.10
CA VAL A 115 10.98 -0.79 9.64
C VAL A 115 9.52 -0.50 9.30
N TYR A 116 8.98 -1.17 8.27
CA TYR A 116 7.64 -0.94 7.77
C TYR A 116 6.85 -2.24 7.72
N GLU A 117 5.62 -2.19 8.23
CA GLU A 117 4.58 -3.21 8.05
C GLU A 117 3.44 -2.57 7.26
N VAL A 118 2.95 -3.24 6.23
CA VAL A 118 1.93 -2.73 5.32
C VAL A 118 0.59 -3.41 5.59
N LYS A 119 -0.45 -2.61 5.71
CA LYS A 119 -1.82 -3.07 5.93
C LYS A 119 -2.70 -2.47 4.84
N THR A 120 -3.02 -3.32 3.86
CA THR A 120 -3.80 -2.94 2.67
C THR A 120 -5.13 -3.67 2.68
N SER A 121 -6.20 -2.90 2.49
CA SER A 121 -7.54 -3.42 2.25
C SER A 121 -8.09 -2.83 0.95
N ASN A 122 -8.87 -3.59 0.21
CA ASN A 122 -9.48 -3.12 -1.03
C ASN A 122 -10.84 -2.46 -0.77
N TRP A 123 -11.32 -1.65 -1.71
CA TRP A 123 -12.49 -0.79 -1.50
C TRP A 123 -13.83 -1.51 -1.53
N ARG A 124 -13.89 -2.70 -2.14
CA ARG A 124 -15.14 -3.44 -2.33
C ARG A 124 -15.29 -4.64 -1.39
N VAL A 125 -14.37 -4.86 -0.44
CA VAL A 125 -14.55 -5.88 0.59
C VAL A 125 -15.44 -5.35 1.72
N GLU A 126 -16.39 -6.18 2.14
CA GLU A 126 -17.18 -5.96 3.35
C GLU A 126 -16.74 -6.96 4.41
N GLY A 127 -16.80 -6.58 5.69
CA GLY A 127 -16.58 -7.48 6.83
C GLY A 127 -15.37 -7.12 7.69
N THR A 128 -14.94 -8.06 8.53
CA THR A 128 -13.95 -7.86 9.59
C THR A 128 -12.50 -8.03 9.13
N ALA A 129 -12.27 -8.10 7.82
CA ALA A 129 -10.93 -8.34 7.26
C ALA A 129 -9.91 -7.26 7.69
N GLY A 130 -10.37 -6.03 7.91
CA GLY A 130 -9.55 -4.91 8.40
C GLY A 130 -9.24 -4.95 9.90
N GLU A 131 -9.98 -5.71 10.72
CA GLU A 131 -9.84 -5.67 12.20
C GLU A 131 -8.46 -6.08 12.70
N LYS A 132 -7.72 -6.88 11.92
CA LYS A 132 -6.35 -7.29 12.23
C LYS A 132 -5.38 -6.10 12.33
N VAL A 133 -5.69 -4.98 11.67
CA VAL A 133 -4.89 -3.76 11.76
C VAL A 133 -4.82 -3.25 13.20
N LEU A 134 -5.88 -3.40 13.98
CA LEU A 134 -6.04 -2.80 15.30
C LEU A 134 -5.06 -3.38 16.33
N GLY A 135 -4.77 -4.68 16.22
CA GLY A 135 -3.83 -5.40 17.09
C GLY A 135 -2.41 -5.52 16.52
N THR A 136 -2.11 -4.85 15.40
CA THR A 136 -0.80 -4.99 14.73
C THR A 136 0.34 -4.49 15.61
N TRP A 137 0.15 -3.38 16.33
CA TRP A 137 1.18 -2.85 17.24
C TRP A 137 1.54 -3.82 18.38
N ILE A 138 0.57 -4.58 18.92
CA ILE A 138 0.81 -5.60 19.96
C ILE A 138 1.59 -6.77 19.37
N LYS A 139 1.19 -7.26 18.19
CA LYS A 139 1.90 -8.37 17.51
C LYS A 139 3.38 -8.04 17.30
N TYR A 140 3.67 -6.79 17.01
CA TYR A 140 5.00 -6.32 16.63
C TYR A 140 5.66 -5.43 17.71
N GLN A 141 5.24 -5.57 18.97
CA GLN A 141 5.75 -4.74 20.07
C GLN A 141 7.27 -4.80 20.23
N ASP A 142 7.90 -5.94 19.92
CA ASP A 142 9.35 -6.13 20.07
C ASP A 142 10.15 -5.71 18.82
N ILE A 143 9.50 -5.35 17.71
CA ILE A 143 10.18 -5.02 16.44
C ILE A 143 11.15 -3.85 16.60
N PRO A 144 10.79 -2.75 17.29
CA PRO A 144 11.71 -1.63 17.43
C PRO A 144 13.03 -2.00 18.14
N GLU A 145 12.98 -2.90 19.12
CA GLU A 145 14.15 -3.41 19.81
C GLU A 145 14.94 -4.40 18.94
N LEU A 146 14.26 -5.37 18.32
CA LEU A 146 14.90 -6.41 17.47
C LEU A 146 15.66 -5.81 16.27
N TYR A 147 15.14 -4.73 15.69
CA TYR A 147 15.71 -4.08 14.52
C TYR A 147 16.50 -2.81 14.84
N GLY A 148 16.40 -2.30 16.07
CA GLY A 148 17.02 -1.03 16.50
C GLY A 148 16.45 0.19 15.77
N LYS A 149 15.21 0.09 15.27
CA LYS A 149 14.58 1.08 14.38
C LYS A 149 13.08 1.16 14.67
N PRO A 150 12.47 2.34 14.70
CA PRO A 150 11.02 2.47 14.86
C PRO A 150 10.25 1.72 13.76
N LEU A 151 9.08 1.20 14.14
CA LEU A 151 8.16 0.51 13.25
C LEU A 151 7.08 1.48 12.76
N LYS A 152 6.86 1.53 11.45
CA LYS A 152 5.77 2.24 10.79
C LYS A 152 4.76 1.24 10.23
N ILE A 153 3.52 1.28 10.72
CA ILE A 153 2.42 0.47 10.20
C ILE A 153 1.67 1.33 9.16
N VAL A 154 1.90 1.08 7.88
CA VAL A 154 1.34 1.87 6.79
C VAL A 154 -0.03 1.33 6.40
N CYS A 155 -1.07 2.16 6.54
CA CYS A 155 -2.44 1.82 6.16
C CYS A 155 -2.72 2.33 4.74
N VAL A 156 -3.08 1.42 3.83
CA VAL A 156 -3.23 1.70 2.39
C VAL A 156 -4.67 1.49 1.93
N ALA A 157 -5.15 2.37 1.06
CA ALA A 157 -6.47 2.30 0.44
C ALA A 157 -7.59 2.26 1.49
N TYR A 158 -8.49 1.28 1.39
CA TYR A 158 -9.63 1.19 2.31
C TYR A 158 -9.20 1.01 3.77
N GLN A 159 -7.99 0.51 4.04
CA GLN A 159 -7.53 0.38 5.42
C GLN A 159 -7.31 1.74 6.09
N GLU A 160 -6.81 2.73 5.33
CA GLU A 160 -6.68 4.11 5.81
C GLU A 160 -8.07 4.73 6.03
N GLU A 161 -8.97 4.57 5.04
CA GLU A 161 -10.34 5.09 5.11
C GLU A 161 -11.09 4.54 6.33
N GLU A 162 -10.98 3.24 6.60
CA GLU A 162 -11.61 2.60 7.75
C GLU A 162 -11.10 3.19 9.07
N LEU A 163 -9.80 3.42 9.19
CA LEU A 163 -9.19 3.99 10.39
C LEU A 163 -9.33 5.52 10.48
N LYS A 164 -9.75 6.20 9.42
CA LYS A 164 -10.04 7.64 9.43
C LYS A 164 -11.51 7.93 9.68
N ASN A 165 -12.39 7.19 9.01
CA ASN A 165 -13.82 7.50 8.92
C ASN A 165 -14.72 6.40 9.50
N GLY A 166 -14.18 5.23 9.82
CA GLY A 166 -14.93 4.10 10.38
C GLY A 166 -15.26 4.23 11.87
N LYS A 167 -15.68 3.09 12.45
CA LYS A 167 -16.11 3.00 13.86
C LYS A 167 -14.95 3.17 14.85
N THR A 168 -13.78 2.63 14.50
CA THR A 168 -12.56 2.71 15.30
C THR A 168 -11.56 3.58 14.56
N ARG A 169 -11.41 4.83 15.01
CA ARG A 169 -10.55 5.82 14.33
C ARG A 169 -9.17 5.86 14.96
N TYR A 170 -8.14 5.66 14.14
CA TYR A 170 -6.74 5.86 14.50
C TYR A 170 -6.17 7.15 13.87
N PHE A 171 -6.89 7.73 12.91
CA PHE A 171 -6.47 8.93 12.17
C PHE A 171 -7.53 10.02 12.23
N GLY A 172 -7.08 11.27 12.04
CA GLY A 172 -7.92 12.45 11.94
C GLY A 172 -8.52 12.90 13.28
N ASP A 173 -9.55 13.74 13.19
CA ASP A 173 -10.20 14.30 14.35
C ASP A 173 -11.25 13.33 14.94
N ASN A 174 -11.52 13.48 16.25
CA ASN A 174 -12.47 12.66 17.01
C ASN A 174 -12.01 11.22 17.30
N ILE A 175 -10.70 11.01 17.45
CA ILE A 175 -10.16 9.80 18.07
C ILE A 175 -10.66 9.75 19.52
N THR A 176 -11.19 8.59 19.94
CA THR A 176 -11.65 8.45 21.33
C THR A 176 -10.49 8.49 22.30
N LYS A 177 -10.69 8.97 23.53
CA LYS A 177 -9.63 9.01 24.54
C LYS A 177 -8.94 7.66 24.75
N LYS A 178 -9.71 6.57 24.80
CA LYS A 178 -9.17 5.21 24.97
C LYS A 178 -8.30 4.78 23.79
N THR A 179 -8.70 5.14 22.57
CA THR A 179 -7.90 4.86 21.38
C THR A 179 -6.62 5.69 21.38
N GLN A 180 -6.70 6.96 21.78
CA GLN A 180 -5.52 7.82 21.89
C GLN A 180 -4.50 7.27 22.90
N GLU A 181 -4.95 6.83 24.09
CA GLU A 181 -4.07 6.21 25.10
C GLU A 181 -3.32 4.98 24.55
N ILE A 182 -3.98 4.17 23.72
CA ILE A 182 -3.37 3.01 23.06
C ILE A 182 -2.32 3.45 22.02
N LEU A 183 -2.64 4.47 21.22
CA LEU A 183 -1.72 4.99 20.20
C LEU A 183 -0.49 5.65 20.84
N ASP A 184 -0.68 6.37 21.95
CA ASP A 184 0.40 6.98 22.71
C ASP A 184 1.30 5.92 23.34
N LEU A 185 0.72 4.83 23.86
CA LEU A 185 1.48 3.68 24.34
C LEU A 185 2.28 3.01 23.22
N ALA A 186 1.66 2.73 22.07
CA ALA A 186 2.36 2.18 20.90
C ALA A 186 3.52 3.09 20.46
N LYS A 187 3.30 4.41 20.44
CA LYS A 187 4.30 5.40 20.10
C LYS A 187 5.46 5.42 21.10
N SER A 188 5.18 5.25 22.39
CA SER A 188 6.22 5.14 23.44
C SER A 188 7.14 3.93 23.22
N TRP A 189 6.66 2.90 22.53
CA TRP A 189 7.45 1.72 22.13
C TRP A 189 8.12 1.88 20.76
N GLY A 190 8.01 3.05 20.13
CA GLY A 190 8.58 3.29 18.79
C GLY A 190 7.73 2.74 17.64
N ILE A 191 6.43 2.54 17.85
CA ILE A 191 5.49 2.05 16.84
C ILE A 191 4.48 3.13 16.47
N GLU A 192 4.31 3.40 15.18
CA GLU A 192 3.38 4.42 14.70
C GLU A 192 2.57 3.93 13.51
N TYR A 193 1.27 4.22 13.50
CA TYR A 193 0.41 4.04 12.35
C TYR A 193 0.55 5.24 11.41
N VAL A 194 0.65 4.99 10.11
CA VAL A 194 0.89 6.00 9.09
C VAL A 194 -0.15 5.88 7.98
N CYS A 195 -0.80 6.99 7.64
CA CYS A 195 -1.62 7.09 6.44
C CYS A 195 -0.73 6.94 5.20
N PHE A 196 -1.13 6.12 4.23
CA PHE A 196 -0.48 6.07 2.93
C PHE A 196 -0.54 7.44 2.24
N SER A 197 -1.63 8.19 2.40
CA SER A 197 -1.76 9.56 1.89
C SER A 197 -0.66 10.50 2.41
N ASP A 198 -0.34 10.42 3.70
CA ASP A 198 0.76 11.20 4.30
C ASP A 198 2.13 10.75 3.77
N LEU A 199 2.30 9.45 3.54
CA LEU A 199 3.55 8.89 3.01
C LEU A 199 3.84 9.35 1.57
N VAL A 200 2.81 9.43 0.72
CA VAL A 200 2.96 9.79 -0.70
C VAL A 200 2.90 11.30 -0.96
N SER A 201 2.22 12.07 -0.11
CA SER A 201 2.03 13.52 -0.31
C SER A 201 3.29 14.31 -0.67
N PRO A 202 4.50 14.04 -0.10
CA PRO A 202 5.69 14.86 -0.39
C PRO A 202 6.33 14.57 -1.75
N ILE A 203 5.85 13.57 -2.49
CA ILE A 203 6.41 13.12 -3.76
C ILE A 203 5.34 12.95 -4.85
N LEU A 204 4.13 13.49 -4.63
CA LEU A 204 3.02 13.34 -5.55
C LEU A 204 3.31 14.01 -6.92
N ASP A 205 4.11 15.08 -6.92
CA ASP A 205 4.64 15.76 -8.10
C ASP A 205 5.56 14.86 -8.96
N LYS A 206 6.27 13.92 -8.35
CA LYS A 206 7.14 12.95 -9.06
C LYS A 206 6.37 11.79 -9.69
N ILE A 207 5.11 11.61 -9.31
CA ILE A 207 4.23 10.52 -9.75
C ILE A 207 3.28 11.01 -10.85
N ASN A 208 2.97 12.31 -10.87
CA ASN A 208 2.02 12.94 -11.79
C ASN A 208 2.60 13.21 -13.18
#